data_AF-A0A373GXY1-F1
#
_entry.id   AF-A0A373GXY1-F1
#
_cell.length_a   1.000
_cell.length_b   1.000
_cell.length_c   1.000
_cell.angle_alpha   90.00
_cell.angle_beta   90.00
_cell.angle_gamma   90.00
#
_symmetry.space_group_name_H-M   'P 1'
#
loop_
_entity.id
_entity.type
_entity.pdbx_description
1 polymer ?
#
loop_
_entity_poly.entity_id
_entity_poly.type
_entity_poly.pdbx_seq_one_letter_code
_entity_poly.pdbx_strand_id
1 'polypeptide(L)'
;MELIRLKVNSQYRPCVDEAPYFSWVITSDEKNVMQTSYHITVKNMDEVMWDSGMVESDKSIFVEYSGKPLQSLSDYNWTVEVTVNNGEKAAASSSFETGFMKKEWTAEWVKSPFPMKKVKPGTGGQNPAEYFRKEFDARDGIK
;
A
#
# COMPACT_ATOMS: atom_id res chain seq x y z
N MET A 1 21.51 -15.34 0.08
CA MET A 1 20.70 -14.34 0.79
C MET A 1 19.35 -14.16 0.09
N GLU A 2 18.28 -13.89 0.84
CA GLU A 2 16.94 -13.59 0.31
C GLU A 2 16.33 -12.35 0.97
N LEU A 3 15.43 -11.67 0.25
CA LEU A 3 14.61 -10.59 0.78
C LEU A 3 13.19 -11.08 0.97
N ILE A 4 12.71 -11.05 2.21
CA ILE A 4 11.37 -11.49 2.59
C ILE A 4 10.60 -10.37 3.26
N ARG A 5 9.30 -10.58 3.47
CA ARG A 5 8.42 -9.65 4.18
C ARG A 5 8.41 -8.23 3.57
N LEU A 6 8.44 -8.16 2.24
CA LEU A 6 8.28 -6.91 1.50
C LEU A 6 6.92 -6.31 1.81
N LYS A 7 6.92 -5.16 2.47
CA LYS A 7 5.74 -4.50 2.99
C LYS A 7 5.70 -3.04 2.63
N VAL A 8 4.49 -2.57 2.38
CA VAL A 8 4.14 -1.16 2.18
C VAL A 8 3.23 -0.77 3.35
N ASN A 9 3.51 0.35 4.03
CA ASN A 9 2.77 0.76 5.23
C ASN A 9 2.61 -0.37 6.28
N SER A 10 3.66 -1.18 6.47
CA SER A 10 3.71 -2.36 7.35
C SER A 10 2.78 -3.53 6.97
N GLN A 11 2.14 -3.49 5.80
CA GLN A 11 1.18 -4.47 5.29
C GLN A 11 1.66 -5.13 3.98
N TYR A 12 1.11 -6.31 3.67
CA TYR A 12 1.36 -6.99 2.40
C TYR A 12 0.34 -6.54 1.36
N ARG A 13 0.82 -6.01 0.24
CA ARG A 13 -0.02 -5.59 -0.90
C ARG A 13 -1.25 -4.75 -0.48
N PRO A 14 -1.07 -3.69 0.33
CA PRO A 14 -2.20 -2.88 0.81
C PRO A 14 -2.74 -1.97 -0.31
N CYS A 15 -3.94 -1.45 -0.06
CA CYS A 15 -4.44 -0.24 -0.69
C CYS A 15 -4.09 0.96 0.20
N VAL A 16 -3.45 2.00 -0.35
CA VAL A 16 -3.01 3.21 0.38
C VAL A 16 -3.66 4.47 -0.19
N ASP A 17 -3.84 5.51 0.62
CA ASP A 17 -4.45 6.79 0.23
C ASP A 17 -3.49 7.99 0.38
N GLU A 18 -2.22 7.72 0.69
CA GLU A 18 -1.13 8.69 0.81
C GLU A 18 0.19 8.11 0.30
N ALA A 19 1.24 8.95 0.23
CA ALA A 19 2.58 8.49 -0.13
C ALA A 19 3.07 7.44 0.88
N PRO A 20 3.36 6.20 0.45
CA PRO A 20 3.64 5.13 1.40
C PRO A 20 5.12 5.07 1.82
N TYR A 21 5.42 4.19 2.77
CA TYR A 21 6.78 3.77 3.08
C TYR A 21 6.98 2.26 2.86
N PHE A 22 8.22 1.89 2.55
CA PHE A 22 8.63 0.53 2.25
C PHE A 22 9.45 -0.08 3.40
N SER A 23 9.36 -1.40 3.50
CA SER A 23 10.20 -2.19 4.40
C SER A 23 10.42 -3.59 3.84
N TRP A 24 11.56 -4.18 4.18
CA TRP A 24 11.95 -5.54 3.81
C TRP A 24 12.80 -6.17 4.93
N VAL A 25 12.91 -7.49 4.91
CA VAL A 25 13.75 -8.25 5.85
C VAL A 25 14.74 -9.07 5.05
N ILE A 26 16.01 -9.01 5.46
CA ILE A 26 17.09 -9.81 4.87
C ILE A 26 17.21 -11.11 5.64
N THR A 27 17.27 -12.23 4.93
CA THR A 27 17.58 -13.55 5.49
C THR A 27 18.80 -14.15 4.81
N SER A 28 19.68 -14.77 5.60
CA SER A 28 20.90 -15.41 5.12
C SER A 28 21.32 -16.52 6.08
N ASP A 29 21.99 -17.55 5.54
CA ASP A 29 22.62 -18.60 6.34
C ASP A 29 23.98 -18.15 6.91
N GLU A 30 24.54 -17.05 6.37
CA GLU A 30 25.79 -16.45 6.82
C GLU A 30 25.62 -15.58 8.07
N LYS A 31 26.67 -15.51 8.89
CA LYS A 31 26.70 -14.64 10.09
C LYS A 31 27.19 -13.23 9.73
N ASN A 32 26.79 -12.26 10.55
CA ASN A 32 27.23 -10.86 10.44
C ASN A 32 26.92 -10.22 9.07
N VAL A 33 25.76 -10.56 8.51
CA VAL A 33 25.22 -9.95 7.29
C VAL A 33 24.58 -8.62 7.65
N MET A 34 25.04 -7.55 7.02
CA MET A 34 24.53 -6.20 7.20
C MET A 34 24.33 -5.54 5.83
N GLN A 35 23.19 -4.89 5.62
CA GLN A 35 22.95 -4.08 4.45
C GLN A 35 23.93 -2.89 4.41
N THR A 36 24.50 -2.62 3.24
CA THR A 36 25.31 -1.43 2.98
C THR A 36 24.61 -0.45 2.07
N SER A 37 23.78 -0.95 1.14
CA SER A 37 23.01 -0.09 0.24
C SER A 37 21.74 -0.76 -0.26
N TYR A 38 20.82 0.05 -0.75
CA TYR A 38 19.59 -0.40 -1.42
C TYR A 38 19.27 0.46 -2.65
N HIS A 39 18.45 -0.09 -3.54
CA HIS A 39 17.88 0.60 -4.69
C HIS A 39 16.42 0.16 -4.85
N ILE A 40 15.49 1.11 -4.77
CA ILE A 40 14.06 0.87 -4.96
C ILE A 40 13.62 1.44 -6.30
N THR A 41 12.87 0.64 -7.05
CA THR A 41 12.15 1.09 -8.23
C THR A 41 10.65 0.81 -8.05
N VAL A 42 9.80 1.81 -8.31
CA VAL A 42 8.33 1.70 -8.32
C VAL A 42 7.83 1.99 -9.72
N LYS A 43 6.96 1.13 -10.24
CA LYS A 43 6.37 1.24 -11.57
C LYS A 43 4.84 1.13 -11.52
N ASN A 44 4.17 1.88 -12.38
CA ASN A 44 2.77 1.66 -12.72
C ASN A 44 2.75 1.15 -14.16
N MET A 45 2.35 -0.10 -14.37
CA MET A 45 2.56 -0.82 -15.64
C MET A 45 4.03 -0.68 -16.10
N ASP A 46 4.26 -0.02 -17.24
CA ASP A 46 5.59 0.22 -17.80
C ASP A 46 6.21 1.57 -17.39
N GLU A 47 5.44 2.47 -16.76
CA GLU A 47 5.94 3.79 -16.34
C GLU A 47 6.72 3.69 -15.03
N VAL A 48 7.94 4.21 -15.02
CA VAL A 48 8.73 4.41 -13.78
C VAL A 48 8.20 5.63 -13.03
N MET A 49 7.69 5.37 -11.84
CA MET A 49 7.08 6.35 -10.94
C MET A 49 8.08 6.84 -9.91
N TRP A 50 8.96 5.94 -9.47
CA TRP A 50 10.08 6.25 -8.62
C TRP A 50 11.27 5.35 -8.93
N ASP A 51 12.45 5.94 -8.92
CA ASP A 51 13.72 5.27 -8.91
C ASP A 51 14.56 5.99 -7.84
N SER A 52 14.95 5.30 -6.77
CA SER A 52 15.73 5.92 -5.70
C SER A 52 17.19 6.16 -6.08
N GLY A 53 17.65 5.57 -7.18
CA GLY A 53 19.06 5.28 -7.39
C GLY A 53 19.64 4.35 -6.31
N MET A 54 20.95 4.13 -6.37
CA MET A 54 21.66 3.46 -5.28
C MET A 54 21.76 4.39 -4.08
N VAL A 55 21.26 3.95 -2.93
CA VAL A 55 21.32 4.68 -1.66
C VAL A 55 22.21 3.91 -0.70
N GLU A 56 23.35 4.50 -0.34
CA GLU A 56 24.27 3.97 0.69
C GLU A 56 23.64 4.15 2.07
N SER A 57 23.02 3.09 2.60
CA SER A 57 22.32 3.09 3.88
C SER A 57 22.01 1.67 4.34
N ASP A 58 22.10 1.44 5.65
CA ASP A 58 21.66 0.23 6.35
C ASP A 58 20.14 0.22 6.64
N LYS A 59 19.42 1.30 6.31
CA LYS A 59 17.99 1.44 6.55
C LYS A 59 17.18 0.47 5.68
N SER A 60 16.36 -0.35 6.32
CA SER A 60 15.48 -1.37 5.67
C SER A 60 14.01 -1.26 6.08
N ILE A 61 13.67 -0.26 6.89
CA ILE A 61 12.32 0.02 7.39
C ILE A 61 12.01 1.52 7.25
N PHE A 62 10.73 1.85 7.07
CA PHE A 62 10.26 3.24 6.93
C PHE A 62 11.02 4.02 5.84
N VAL A 63 11.32 3.38 4.71
CA VAL A 63 11.91 4.06 3.55
C VAL A 63 10.78 4.75 2.78
N GLU A 64 10.71 6.07 2.88
CA GLU A 64 9.60 6.86 2.35
C GLU A 64 9.65 6.95 0.82
N TYR A 65 8.49 6.79 0.19
CA TYR A 65 8.34 7.03 -1.23
C TYR A 65 8.69 8.48 -1.58
N SER A 66 9.67 8.67 -2.46
CA SER A 66 10.18 9.99 -2.86
C SER A 66 10.07 10.24 -4.37
N GLY A 67 9.14 9.56 -5.04
CA GLY A 67 8.94 9.64 -6.49
C GLY A 67 7.87 10.63 -6.93
N LYS A 68 7.41 10.46 -8.17
CA LYS A 68 6.31 11.24 -8.75
C LYS A 68 5.02 11.04 -7.92
N PRO A 69 4.10 12.02 -7.87
CA PRO A 69 2.81 11.86 -7.23
C PRO A 69 2.07 10.61 -7.74
N LEU A 70 1.59 9.79 -6.82
CA LEU A 70 0.80 8.60 -7.16
C LEU A 70 -0.59 9.01 -7.65
N GLN A 71 -1.12 8.24 -8.59
CA GLN A 71 -2.46 8.37 -9.14
C GLN A 71 -3.44 7.59 -8.25
N SER A 72 -4.69 8.02 -8.20
CA SER A 72 -5.74 7.30 -7.50
C SER A 72 -6.17 6.03 -8.25
N LEU A 73 -6.71 5.05 -7.52
CA LEU A 73 -7.31 3.83 -8.08
C LEU A 73 -6.36 3.10 -9.06
N SER A 74 -5.10 2.98 -8.67
CA SER A 74 -4.02 2.52 -9.55
C SER A 74 -3.14 1.46 -8.89
N ASP A 75 -2.66 0.52 -9.70
CA ASP A 75 -1.77 -0.55 -9.25
C ASP A 75 -0.29 -0.16 -9.44
N TYR A 76 0.52 -0.51 -8.45
CA TYR A 76 1.96 -0.27 -8.47
C TYR A 76 2.72 -1.54 -8.14
N ASN A 77 3.76 -1.81 -8.92
CA ASN A 77 4.76 -2.82 -8.61
C ASN A 77 6.03 -2.12 -8.12
N TRP A 78 6.66 -2.68 -7.10
CA TRP A 78 7.93 -2.17 -6.62
C TRP A 78 8.93 -3.30 -6.45
N THR A 79 10.18 -2.98 -6.72
CA THR A 79 11.33 -3.87 -6.56
C THR A 79 12.32 -3.18 -5.65
N VAL A 80 12.89 -3.93 -4.71
CA VAL A 80 14.05 -3.50 -3.94
C VAL A 80 15.22 -4.42 -4.26
N GLU A 81 16.36 -3.81 -4.55
CA GLU A 81 17.66 -4.45 -4.68
C GLU A 81 18.51 -4.03 -3.48
N VAL A 82 19.20 -4.97 -2.86
CA VAL A 82 19.98 -4.77 -1.64
C VAL A 82 21.39 -5.28 -1.87
N THR A 83 22.40 -4.51 -1.46
CA THR A 83 23.79 -4.97 -1.33
C THR A 83 24.15 -5.08 0.14
N VAL A 84 24.84 -6.16 0.52
CA VAL A 84 25.33 -6.39 1.88
C VAL A 84 26.86 -6.28 1.98
N ASN A 85 27.38 -6.24 3.20
CA ASN A 85 28.78 -6.01 3.54
C ASN A 85 29.80 -7.01 2.96
N ASN A 86 29.37 -8.19 2.52
CA ASN A 86 30.23 -9.16 1.82
C ASN A 86 30.22 -8.96 0.28
N GLY A 87 29.50 -7.96 -0.24
CA GLY A 87 29.32 -7.67 -1.66
C GLY A 87 28.20 -8.45 -2.35
N GLU A 88 27.54 -9.38 -1.66
CA GLU A 88 26.38 -10.11 -2.18
C GLU A 88 25.20 -9.16 -2.42
N LYS A 89 24.43 -9.46 -3.47
CA LYS A 89 23.23 -8.72 -3.85
C LYS A 89 22.01 -9.62 -3.89
N ALA A 90 20.86 -9.12 -3.48
CA ALA A 90 19.57 -9.77 -3.67
C ALA A 90 18.52 -8.76 -4.11
N ALA A 91 17.52 -9.25 -4.84
CA ALA A 91 16.40 -8.45 -5.31
C ALA A 91 15.08 -9.18 -5.03
N ALA A 92 14.04 -8.43 -4.72
CA ALA A 92 12.69 -8.95 -4.60
C ALA A 92 11.66 -7.89 -4.98
N SER A 93 10.48 -8.35 -5.40
CA SER A 93 9.39 -7.48 -5.84
C SER A 93 8.10 -7.76 -5.08
N SER A 94 7.28 -6.73 -4.94
CA SER A 94 5.92 -6.80 -4.38
C SER A 94 5.06 -5.72 -5.02
N SER A 95 3.81 -5.58 -4.60
CA SER A 95 2.88 -4.60 -5.14
C SER A 95 2.16 -3.82 -4.04
N PHE A 96 1.51 -2.72 -4.41
CA PHE A 96 0.49 -2.04 -3.62
C PHE A 96 -0.47 -1.33 -4.59
N GLU A 97 -1.63 -0.96 -4.09
CA GLU A 97 -2.66 -0.24 -4.85
C GLU A 97 -2.94 1.09 -4.18
N THR A 98 -3.51 2.03 -4.92
CA THR A 98 -3.96 3.31 -4.36
C THR A 98 -5.48 3.41 -4.31
N GLY A 99 -6.00 3.96 -3.22
CA GLY A 99 -7.37 4.42 -3.11
C GLY A 99 -7.54 5.80 -3.76
N PHE A 100 -8.34 6.67 -3.13
CA PHE A 100 -8.41 8.07 -3.52
C PHE A 100 -7.26 8.86 -2.88
N MET A 101 -6.27 9.25 -3.68
CA MET A 101 -5.11 10.05 -3.25
C MET A 101 -5.47 11.53 -3.03
N LYS A 102 -6.67 11.94 -3.45
CA LYS A 102 -7.20 13.30 -3.35
C LYS A 102 -8.67 13.23 -2.93
N LYS A 103 -9.27 14.40 -2.70
CA LYS A 103 -10.72 14.52 -2.44
C LYS A 103 -11.53 14.33 -3.73
N GLU A 104 -11.58 13.10 -4.19
CA GLU A 104 -12.23 12.68 -5.45
C GLU A 104 -13.56 11.96 -5.23
N TRP A 105 -13.95 11.75 -3.97
CA TRP A 105 -15.23 11.16 -3.62
C TRP A 105 -16.40 12.01 -4.13
N THR A 106 -17.20 11.46 -5.04
CA THR A 106 -18.37 12.15 -5.63
C THR A 106 -19.70 11.67 -5.07
N ALA A 107 -19.71 10.64 -4.23
CA ALA A 107 -20.95 10.10 -3.67
C ALA A 107 -21.35 10.84 -2.38
N GLU A 108 -22.61 10.67 -1.98
CA GLU A 108 -23.17 11.30 -0.78
C GLU A 108 -23.43 10.29 0.32
N TRP A 109 -23.39 10.75 1.56
CA TRP A 109 -23.87 9.96 2.69
C TRP A 109 -25.37 9.72 2.56
N VAL A 110 -25.77 8.46 2.37
CA VAL A 110 -27.17 8.05 2.38
C VAL A 110 -27.59 7.56 3.76
N LYS A 111 -28.87 7.70 4.07
CA LYS A 111 -29.44 7.26 5.34
C LYS A 111 -30.74 6.50 5.11
N SER A 112 -31.16 5.79 6.15
CA SER A 112 -32.50 5.21 6.24
C SER A 112 -33.60 6.20 5.87
N PRO A 113 -34.59 5.80 5.06
CA PRO A 113 -35.85 6.53 4.97
C PRO A 113 -36.68 6.38 6.25
N PHE A 114 -36.41 5.39 7.10
CA PHE A 114 -37.11 5.17 8.35
C PHE A 114 -36.61 6.11 9.46
N PRO A 115 -37.51 6.61 10.34
CA PRO A 115 -37.11 7.46 11.45
C PRO A 115 -36.19 6.71 12.42
N MET A 116 -35.00 7.25 12.65
CA MET A 116 -34.12 6.78 13.72
C MET A 116 -34.75 7.05 15.09
N LYS A 117 -34.81 6.03 15.95
CA LYS A 117 -35.20 6.18 17.36
C LYS A 117 -34.13 7.02 18.05
N LYS A 118 -34.54 8.10 18.74
CA LYS A 118 -33.66 8.85 19.63
C LYS A 118 -33.45 8.03 20.90
N VAL A 119 -32.23 7.58 21.13
CA VAL A 119 -31.88 6.78 22.31
C VAL A 119 -31.28 7.69 23.37
N LYS A 120 -31.69 7.54 24.63
CA LYS A 120 -31.08 8.26 25.75
C LYS A 120 -29.69 7.66 26.05
N PRO A 121 -28.64 8.47 26.28
CA PRO A 121 -27.33 7.97 26.69
C PRO A 121 -27.46 6.98 27.85
N GLY A 122 -26.79 5.83 27.77
CA GLY A 122 -26.80 4.80 28.83
C GLY A 122 -27.96 3.81 28.82
N THR A 123 -28.93 3.92 27.90
CA THR A 123 -30.12 3.02 27.86
C THR A 123 -30.05 1.91 26.81
N GLY A 124 -28.96 1.80 26.04
CA GLY A 124 -28.68 0.65 25.17
C GLY A 124 -29.61 0.44 23.98
N GLY A 125 -30.48 1.41 23.63
CA GLY A 125 -31.29 1.33 22.42
C GLY A 125 -30.42 1.38 21.16
N GLN A 126 -30.71 0.52 20.18
CA GLN A 126 -30.12 0.60 18.84
C GLN A 126 -31.23 0.61 17.79
N ASN A 127 -30.99 1.34 16.70
CA ASN A 127 -31.82 1.21 15.51
C ASN A 127 -31.58 -0.18 14.90
N PRO A 128 -32.60 -0.77 14.24
CA PRO A 128 -32.39 -2.03 13.53
C PRO A 128 -31.32 -1.87 12.44
N ALA A 129 -30.64 -2.97 12.11
CA ALA A 129 -29.80 -3.01 10.92
C ALA A 129 -30.68 -2.86 9.67
N GLU A 130 -30.18 -2.15 8.66
CA GLU A 130 -30.94 -1.84 7.45
C GLU A 130 -30.18 -2.25 6.19
N TYR A 131 -30.94 -2.58 5.15
CA TYR A 131 -30.41 -3.00 3.87
C TYR A 131 -30.47 -1.85 2.86
N PHE A 132 -29.32 -1.56 2.25
CA PHE A 132 -29.21 -0.64 1.11
C PHE A 132 -29.00 -1.45 -0.16
N ARG A 133 -29.79 -1.19 -1.20
CA ARG A 133 -29.70 -1.88 -2.49
C ARG A 133 -29.73 -0.88 -3.64
N LYS A 134 -28.83 -1.08 -4.61
CA LYS A 134 -28.81 -0.36 -5.87
C LYS A 134 -28.50 -1.38 -6.98
N GLU A 135 -29.36 -1.43 -7.99
CA GLU A 135 -29.07 -2.16 -9.22
C GLU A 135 -28.30 -1.26 -10.19
N PHE A 136 -27.37 -1.85 -10.93
CA PHE A 136 -26.61 -1.21 -11.99
C PHE A 136 -26.26 -2.25 -13.05
N ASP A 137 -26.08 -1.80 -14.29
CA ASP A 137 -25.54 -2.62 -15.38
C ASP A 137 -24.02 -2.45 -15.42
N ALA A 138 -23.29 -3.57 -15.47
CA ALA A 138 -21.84 -3.55 -15.64
C ALA A 138 -21.48 -3.29 -17.11
N ARG A 139 -20.34 -2.64 -17.34
CA ARG A 139 -19.79 -2.45 -18.69
C ARG A 139 -19.20 -3.77 -19.20
N ASP A 140 -19.32 -4.00 -20.50
CA ASP A 140 -18.74 -5.17 -21.15
C ASP A 140 -17.21 -5.23 -20.97
N GLY A 141 -16.68 -6.44 -20.78
CA GLY A 141 -15.24 -6.71 -20.76
C GLY A 141 -14.53 -6.52 -19.42
N ILE A 142 -15.22 -6.09 -18.37
CA ILE A 142 -14.71 -6.16 -16.99
C ILE A 142 -14.85 -7.61 -16.52
N LYS A 143 -13.73 -8.27 -16.22
CA LYS A 143 -13.68 -9.62 -15.65
C LYS A 143 -13.31 -9.60 -14.18
#